data_AF-A0A0F0CA14-F1
#
_entry.id   AF-A0A0F0CA14-F1
#
_cell.length_a   1.000
_cell.length_b   1.000
_cell.length_c   1.000
_cell.angle_alpha   90.00
_cell.angle_beta   90.00
_cell.angle_gamma   90.00
#
_symmetry.space_group_name_H-M   'P 1'
#
loop_
_entity.id
_entity.type
_entity.pdbx_description
1 polymer ?
#
loop_
_entity_poly.entity_id
_entity_poly.type
_entity_poly.pdbx_seq_one_letter_code
_entity_poly.pdbx_strand_id
1 'polypeptide(L)'
;MIGKQHFGRIINFSINIALGLVLTYVGLSIAGAITSLAFIQSFVVSMAVGYTICDLIPAPAWGQMFTERIGIKNRLGCHLVSTAIGGLVLITCISFFCQFVAVGGAILAVWPHALPYLLMSGYMVLIIFMPVCERIAGILTH
;
A
#
# COMPACT_ATOMS: atom_id res chain seq x y z
N MET A 1 0.83 25.31 -8.42
CA MET A 1 2.20 24.91 -8.07
C MET A 1 2.16 24.32 -6.68
N ILE A 2 2.23 22.99 -6.55
CA ILE A 2 2.19 22.32 -5.26
C ILE A 2 3.65 22.22 -4.78
N GLY A 3 3.97 22.82 -3.63
CA GLY A 3 5.34 22.84 -3.12
C GLY A 3 5.92 21.43 -2.90
N LYS A 4 7.25 21.29 -2.98
CA LYS A 4 8.00 20.03 -2.74
C LYS A 4 7.65 19.31 -1.44
N GLN A 5 7.04 20.02 -0.47
CA GLN A 5 6.48 19.47 0.77
C GLN A 5 5.36 18.43 0.54
N HIS A 6 4.64 18.48 -0.58
CA HIS A 6 3.56 17.52 -0.88
C HIS A 6 3.98 16.40 -1.82
N PHE A 7 5.24 16.36 -2.29
CA PHE A 7 5.73 15.32 -3.19
C PHE A 7 5.51 13.91 -2.62
N GLY A 8 5.85 13.70 -1.34
CA GLY A 8 5.61 12.44 -0.65
C GLY A 8 4.11 12.12 -0.51
N ARG A 9 3.25 13.12 -0.27
CA ARG A 9 1.80 12.93 -0.18
C ARG A 9 1.19 12.52 -1.52
N ILE A 10 1.67 13.09 -2.63
CA ILE A 10 1.20 12.74 -3.99
C ILE A 10 1.59 11.29 -4.31
N ILE A 11 2.84 10.90 -4.04
CA ILE A 11 3.30 9.52 -4.25
C ILE A 11 2.48 8.55 -3.38
N ASN A 12 2.32 8.84 -2.10
CA ASN A 12 1.54 8.00 -1.19
C ASN A 12 0.09 7.87 -1.64
N PHE A 13 -0.53 8.96 -2.08
CA PHE A 13 -1.89 8.94 -2.61
C PHE A 13 -2.01 8.08 -3.88
N SER A 14 -1.10 8.24 -4.84
CA SER A 14 -1.11 7.45 -6.07
C SER A 14 -0.85 5.97 -5.83
N ILE A 15 0.11 5.63 -4.96
CA ILE A 15 0.41 4.25 -4.57
C ILE A 15 -0.80 3.65 -3.85
N ASN A 16 -1.46 4.41 -2.98
CA ASN A 16 -2.60 3.92 -2.24
C ASN A 16 -3.81 3.63 -3.13
N ILE A 17 -4.05 4.42 -4.17
CA ILE A 17 -5.07 4.11 -5.20
C ILE A 17 -4.74 2.79 -5.89
N ALA A 18 -3.51 2.63 -6.38
CA ALA A 18 -3.09 1.44 -7.12
C ALA A 18 -3.16 0.18 -6.24
N LEU A 19 -2.63 0.26 -5.01
CA LEU A 19 -2.72 -0.82 -4.03
C LEU A 19 -4.16 -1.13 -3.66
N GLY A 20 -4.98 -0.12 -3.41
CA GLY A 20 -6.37 -0.31 -3.04
C GLY A 20 -7.19 -1.03 -4.10
N LEU A 21 -6.99 -0.70 -5.37
CA LEU A 21 -7.66 -1.40 -6.48
C LEU A 21 -7.23 -2.88 -6.53
N VAL A 22 -5.94 -3.15 -6.49
CA VAL A 22 -5.40 -4.52 -6.64
C VAL A 22 -5.71 -5.38 -5.43
N LEU A 23 -5.48 -4.88 -4.21
CA LEU A 23 -5.75 -5.62 -2.99
C LEU A 23 -7.24 -5.90 -2.81
N THR A 24 -8.10 -4.94 -3.16
CA THR A 24 -9.55 -5.15 -3.13
C THR A 24 -9.97 -6.21 -4.15
N TYR A 25 -9.46 -6.14 -5.36
CA TYR A 25 -9.77 -7.13 -6.40
C TYR A 25 -9.29 -8.54 -6.03
N VAL A 26 -8.04 -8.68 -5.59
CA VAL A 26 -7.45 -9.96 -5.19
C VAL A 26 -8.14 -10.51 -3.94
N GLY A 27 -8.38 -9.67 -2.93
CA GLY A 27 -9.03 -10.06 -1.68
C GLY A 27 -10.45 -10.57 -1.91
N LEU A 28 -11.24 -9.88 -2.74
CA LEU A 28 -12.60 -10.31 -3.09
C LEU A 28 -12.61 -11.56 -3.96
N SER A 29 -11.63 -11.71 -4.86
CA SER A 29 -11.49 -12.91 -5.71
C SER A 29 -11.21 -14.16 -4.89
N ILE A 30 -10.30 -14.07 -3.91
CA ILE A 30 -9.97 -15.19 -3.03
C ILE A 30 -11.12 -15.49 -2.06
N ALA A 31 -11.83 -14.46 -1.58
CA ALA A 31 -12.99 -14.63 -0.72
C ALA A 31 -14.24 -15.16 -1.47
N GLY A 32 -14.21 -15.23 -2.80
CA GLY A 32 -15.38 -15.60 -3.61
C GLY A 32 -16.53 -14.60 -3.50
N ALA A 33 -16.27 -13.38 -3.03
CA ALA A 33 -17.27 -12.37 -2.67
C ALA A 33 -17.27 -11.18 -3.64
N ILE A 34 -16.88 -11.40 -4.91
CA ILE A 34 -16.81 -10.34 -5.93
C ILE A 34 -18.23 -9.83 -6.23
N THR A 35 -18.61 -8.77 -5.54
CA THR A 35 -19.81 -7.98 -5.84
C THR A 35 -19.39 -6.54 -6.05
N SER A 36 -20.08 -5.83 -6.95
CA SER A 36 -19.79 -4.42 -7.25
C SER A 36 -19.87 -3.56 -5.99
N LEU A 37 -20.79 -3.89 -5.08
CA LEU A 37 -20.96 -3.20 -3.81
C LEU A 37 -19.76 -3.43 -2.87
N ALA A 38 -19.36 -4.69 -2.64
CA ALA A 38 -18.21 -5.01 -1.80
C ALA A 38 -16.91 -4.44 -2.37
N PHE A 39 -16.78 -4.39 -3.70
CA PHE A 39 -15.64 -3.76 -4.36
C PHE A 39 -15.56 -2.25 -4.07
N ILE A 40 -16.66 -1.51 -4.26
CA ILE A 40 -16.67 -0.06 -4.02
C ILE A 40 -16.44 0.24 -2.54
N GLN A 41 -17.07 -0.52 -1.63
CA GLN A 41 -16.90 -0.34 -0.19
C GLN A 41 -15.47 -0.59 0.25
N SER A 42 -14.89 -1.73 -0.14
CA SER A 42 -13.50 -2.07 0.17
C SER A 42 -12.51 -1.10 -0.46
N PHE A 43 -12.78 -0.60 -1.67
CA PHE A 43 -11.94 0.42 -2.30
C PHE A 43 -11.96 1.75 -1.52
N VAL A 44 -13.14 2.24 -1.13
CA VAL A 44 -13.27 3.47 -0.33
C VAL A 44 -12.59 3.30 1.03
N VAL A 45 -12.74 2.14 1.67
CA VAL A 45 -12.08 1.84 2.95
C VAL A 45 -10.57 1.74 2.79
N SER A 46 -10.07 1.12 1.72
CA SER A 46 -8.64 1.11 1.39
C SER A 46 -8.08 2.53 1.26
N MET A 47 -8.84 3.44 0.65
CA MET A 47 -8.42 4.84 0.51
C MET A 47 -8.34 5.53 1.87
N ALA A 48 -9.37 5.38 2.72
CA ALA A 48 -9.39 5.95 4.06
C ALA A 48 -8.27 5.40 4.95
N VAL A 49 -8.09 4.08 4.96
CA VAL A 49 -7.06 3.38 5.74
C VAL A 49 -5.68 3.73 5.22
N GLY A 50 -5.42 3.60 3.93
CA GLY A 50 -4.08 3.86 3.43
C GLY A 50 -3.69 5.34 3.54
N TYR A 51 -4.63 6.29 3.48
CA TYR A 51 -4.30 7.70 3.72
C TYR A 51 -3.98 7.96 5.19
N THR A 52 -4.81 7.44 6.11
CA THR A 52 -4.56 7.57 7.55
C THR A 52 -3.27 6.88 7.98
N ILE A 53 -3.02 5.66 7.52
CA ILE A 53 -1.77 4.93 7.79
C ILE A 53 -0.56 5.66 7.17
N CYS A 54 -0.67 6.19 5.95
CA CYS A 54 0.42 6.97 5.34
C CYS A 54 0.75 8.27 6.09
N ASP A 55 -0.26 8.94 6.70
CA ASP A 55 -0.04 10.14 7.51
C ASP A 55 0.45 9.78 8.94
N LEU A 56 0.04 8.64 9.50
CA LEU A 56 0.47 8.16 10.82
C LEU A 56 1.87 7.53 10.80
N ILE A 57 2.21 6.78 9.75
CA ILE A 57 3.46 6.04 9.65
C ILE A 57 4.41 6.80 8.71
N PRO A 58 5.52 7.36 9.24
CA PRO A 58 6.55 7.95 8.40
C PRO A 58 7.33 6.83 7.71
N ALA A 59 6.75 6.28 6.64
CA ALA A 59 7.32 5.19 5.84
C ALA A 59 8.79 5.42 5.41
N PRO A 60 9.23 6.65 5.08
CA PRO A 60 10.65 6.91 4.81
C PRO A 60 11.54 6.79 6.06
N ALA A 61 11.06 7.20 7.23
CA ALA A 61 11.83 7.20 8.46
C ALA A 61 12.01 5.79 9.03
N TRP A 62 10.95 4.97 8.99
CA TRP A 62 11.02 3.57 9.44
C TRP A 62 11.94 2.74 8.57
N GLY A 63 11.89 2.96 7.26
CA GLY A 63 12.77 2.30 6.32
C GLY A 63 14.23 2.70 6.47
N GLN A 64 14.52 3.99 6.71
CA GLN A 64 15.86 4.46 7.06
C GLN A 64 16.37 3.84 8.36
N MET A 65 15.55 3.77 9.42
CA MET A 65 15.94 3.11 10.67
C MET A 65 16.26 1.63 10.48
N PHE A 66 15.55 0.95 9.57
CA PHE A 66 15.79 -0.48 9.29
C PHE A 66 17.03 -0.71 8.44
N THR A 67 17.29 0.13 7.44
CA THR A 67 18.48 0.04 6.58
C THR A 67 19.75 0.44 7.32
N GLU A 68 19.66 1.38 8.27
CA GLU A 68 20.74 1.71 9.20
C GLU A 68 21.09 0.51 10.10
N ARG A 69 20.09 -0.23 10.59
CA ARG A 69 20.32 -1.45 11.39
C ARG A 69 20.91 -2.61 10.58
N ILE A 70 20.60 -2.72 9.29
CA ILE A 70 21.13 -3.77 8.39
C ILE A 70 22.47 -3.36 7.75
N GLY A 71 22.88 -2.09 7.87
CA GLY A 71 24.18 -1.61 7.37
C GLY A 71 24.25 -1.41 5.85
N ILE A 72 23.11 -1.27 5.17
CA ILE A 72 23.06 -1.06 3.71
C ILE A 72 23.42 0.39 3.39
N LYS A 73 24.64 0.62 2.90
CA LYS A 73 25.14 1.97 2.53
C LYS A 73 24.70 2.43 1.13
N ASN A 74 24.08 1.57 0.33
CA ASN A 74 23.76 1.86 -1.06
C ASN A 74 22.42 2.62 -1.18
N ARG A 75 22.41 3.79 -1.82
CA ARG A 75 21.25 4.71 -1.86
C ARG A 75 19.99 4.08 -2.47
N LEU A 76 20.17 3.26 -3.51
CA LEU A 76 19.09 2.50 -4.15
C LEU A 76 18.55 1.38 -3.27
N GLY A 77 19.43 0.63 -2.59
CA GLY A 77 19.02 -0.43 -1.66
C GLY A 77 18.31 0.12 -0.43
N CYS A 78 18.73 1.28 0.05
CA CYS A 78 18.09 1.97 1.17
C CYS A 78 16.65 2.40 0.81
N HIS A 79 16.44 2.96 -0.39
CA HIS A 79 15.10 3.29 -0.89
C HIS A 79 14.23 2.05 -1.11
N LEU A 80 14.74 1.00 -1.75
CA LEU A 80 13.99 -0.23 -2.01
C LEU A 80 13.52 -0.92 -0.72
N VAL A 81 14.41 -1.07 0.25
CA VAL A 81 14.09 -1.69 1.55
C VAL A 81 13.17 -0.80 2.37
N SER A 82 13.34 0.52 2.30
CA SER A 82 12.43 1.46 2.97
C SER A 82 11.01 1.35 2.42
N THR A 83 10.87 1.32 1.10
CA THR A 83 9.56 1.21 0.46
C THR A 83 8.96 -0.19 0.60
N ALA A 84 9.80 -1.23 0.68
CA ALA A 84 9.39 -2.59 1.00
C ALA A 84 8.72 -2.71 2.36
N ILE A 85 9.36 -2.18 3.41
CA ILE A 85 8.88 -2.29 4.78
C ILE A 85 7.63 -1.42 4.97
N GLY A 86 7.67 -0.17 4.49
CA GLY A 86 6.49 0.70 4.49
C GLY A 86 5.33 0.08 3.70
N GLY A 87 5.64 -0.50 2.55
CA GLY A 87 4.69 -1.22 1.71
C GLY A 87 4.08 -2.43 2.39
N LEU A 88 4.88 -3.23 3.10
CA LEU A 88 4.40 -4.42 3.81
C LEU A 88 3.40 -4.03 4.90
N VAL A 89 3.70 -3.00 5.70
CA VAL A 89 2.77 -2.47 6.72
C VAL A 89 1.51 -1.94 6.06
N LEU A 90 1.64 -1.14 4.99
CA LEU A 90 0.50 -0.57 4.27
C LEU A 90 -0.42 -1.66 3.69
N ILE A 91 0.16 -2.64 2.99
CA ILE A 91 -0.57 -3.75 2.38
C ILE A 91 -1.27 -4.58 3.45
N THR A 92 -0.60 -4.84 4.58
CA THR A 92 -1.17 -5.63 5.68
C THR A 92 -2.36 -4.90 6.30
N CYS A 93 -2.23 -3.61 6.60
CA CYS A 93 -3.32 -2.81 7.15
C CYS A 93 -4.49 -2.68 6.16
N ILE A 94 -4.23 -2.25 4.93
CA ILE A 94 -5.26 -2.09 3.90
C ILE A 94 -6.00 -3.40 3.66
N SER A 95 -5.25 -4.49 3.45
CA SER A 95 -5.88 -5.79 3.17
C SER A 95 -6.70 -6.31 4.33
N PHE A 96 -6.27 -6.09 5.57
CA PHE A 96 -7.05 -6.47 6.75
C PHE A 96 -8.41 -5.75 6.78
N PHE A 97 -8.42 -4.42 6.63
CA PHE A 97 -9.68 -3.66 6.65
C PHE A 97 -10.57 -3.94 5.44
N CYS A 98 -10.01 -4.11 4.23
CA CYS A 98 -10.80 -4.53 3.07
C CYS A 98 -11.46 -5.89 3.30
N GLN A 99 -10.73 -6.85 3.86
CA GLN A 99 -11.29 -8.17 4.15
C GLN A 99 -12.29 -8.12 5.30
N PHE A 100 -12.10 -7.24 6.28
CA PHE A 100 -13.07 -7.02 7.35
C PHE A 100 -14.41 -6.54 6.79
N VAL A 101 -14.39 -5.64 5.82
CA VAL A 101 -15.59 -5.13 5.16
C VAL A 101 -16.22 -6.21 4.27
N ALA A 102 -15.40 -6.99 3.56
CA ALA A 102 -15.89 -8.00 2.63
C ALA A 102 -16.50 -9.24 3.32
N VAL A 103 -15.87 -9.75 4.39
CA VAL A 103 -16.29 -11.02 5.03
C VAL A 103 -16.69 -10.86 6.51
N GLY A 104 -16.62 -9.65 7.06
CA GLY A 104 -17.03 -9.37 8.44
C GLY A 104 -16.23 -10.18 9.47
N GLY A 105 -16.96 -10.81 10.40
CA GLY A 105 -16.38 -11.59 11.50
C GLY A 105 -15.59 -12.83 11.07
N ALA A 106 -15.73 -13.29 9.82
CA ALA A 106 -14.96 -14.42 9.29
C ALA A 106 -13.52 -14.06 8.89
N ILE A 107 -13.11 -12.79 9.06
CA ILE A 107 -11.79 -12.30 8.66
C ILE A 107 -10.63 -13.16 9.19
N LEU A 108 -10.67 -13.60 10.45
CA LEU A 108 -9.56 -14.34 11.06
C LEU A 108 -9.36 -15.73 10.44
N ALA A 109 -10.37 -16.27 9.76
CA ALA A 109 -10.27 -17.53 9.03
C ALA A 109 -9.83 -17.32 7.56
N VAL A 110 -10.26 -16.23 6.93
CA VAL A 110 -10.04 -15.99 5.49
C VAL A 110 -8.74 -15.21 5.22
N TRP A 111 -8.49 -14.18 6.03
CA TRP A 111 -7.38 -13.24 5.81
C TRP A 111 -6.01 -13.90 5.88
N PRO A 112 -5.67 -14.77 6.85
CA PRO A 112 -4.34 -15.40 6.90
C PRO A 112 -4.01 -16.21 5.64
N HIS A 113 -5.01 -16.85 5.03
CA HIS A 113 -4.83 -17.59 3.78
C HIS A 113 -4.72 -16.68 2.55
N ALA A 114 -5.42 -15.55 2.55
CA ALA A 114 -5.34 -14.56 1.47
C ALA A 114 -4.07 -13.69 1.55
N LEU A 115 -3.50 -13.52 2.75
CA LEU A 115 -2.35 -12.68 3.06
C LEU A 115 -1.14 -12.91 2.14
N PRO A 116 -0.65 -14.14 1.87
CA PRO A 116 0.48 -14.33 0.96
C PRO A 116 0.20 -13.84 -0.47
N TYR A 117 -1.01 -14.02 -0.98
CA TYR A 117 -1.40 -13.54 -2.31
C TYR A 117 -1.54 -12.01 -2.34
N LEU A 118 -2.09 -11.44 -1.27
CA LEU A 118 -2.24 -9.99 -1.10
C LEU A 118 -0.89 -9.30 -0.98
N LEU A 119 0.04 -9.87 -0.21
CA LEU A 119 1.41 -9.39 -0.13
C LEU A 119 2.11 -9.50 -1.48
N MET A 120 2.05 -10.65 -2.14
CA MET A 120 2.73 -10.85 -3.44
C MET A 120 2.21 -9.87 -4.50
N SER A 121 0.89 -9.70 -4.61
CA SER A 121 0.27 -8.77 -5.55
C SER A 121 0.53 -7.30 -5.19
N GLY A 122 0.42 -6.93 -3.91
CA GLY A 122 0.71 -5.57 -3.46
C GLY A 122 2.18 -5.19 -3.66
N TYR A 123 3.10 -6.13 -3.46
CA TYR A 123 4.53 -5.90 -3.66
C TYR A 123 4.88 -5.77 -5.15
N MET A 124 4.26 -6.57 -6.02
CA MET A 124 4.34 -6.41 -7.47
C MET A 124 3.87 -5.02 -7.89
N VAL A 125 2.74 -4.54 -7.35
CA VAL A 125 2.24 -3.19 -7.61
C VAL A 125 3.25 -2.14 -7.17
N LEU A 126 3.81 -2.26 -5.97
CA LEU A 126 4.83 -1.31 -5.51
C LEU A 126 6.04 -1.25 -6.44
N ILE A 127 6.60 -2.39 -6.86
CA ILE A 127 7.77 -2.41 -7.75
C ILE A 127 7.45 -1.76 -9.11
N ILE A 128 6.27 -2.04 -9.67
CA ILE A 128 5.89 -1.57 -11.01
C ILE A 128 5.42 -0.11 -11.00
N PHE A 129 4.60 0.28 -10.01
CA PHE A 129 3.97 1.60 -9.96
C PHE A 129 4.82 2.65 -9.26
N MET A 130 5.75 2.30 -8.37
CA MET A 130 6.65 3.27 -7.73
C MET A 130 7.40 4.17 -8.74
N PRO A 131 8.05 3.67 -9.81
CA PRO A 131 8.69 4.54 -10.79
C PRO A 131 7.70 5.42 -11.56
N VAL A 132 6.46 4.96 -11.73
CA VAL A 132 5.38 5.74 -12.36
C VAL A 132 4.91 6.85 -11.42
N CYS A 133 4.71 6.55 -10.15
CA CYS A 133 4.31 7.51 -9.12
C CYS A 133 5.38 8.60 -8.92
N GLU A 134 6.66 8.24 -8.92
CA GLU A 134 7.77 9.21 -8.86
C GLU A 134 7.79 10.14 -10.08
N ARG A 135 7.54 9.63 -11.29
CA ARG A 135 7.42 10.46 -12.50
C ARG A 135 6.23 11.42 -12.43
N ILE A 136 5.06 10.93 -12.01
CA ILE A 136 3.84 11.74 -11.86
C ILE A 136 4.07 12.85 -10.83
N ALA A 137 4.62 12.51 -9.67
CA ALA A 137 4.93 13.48 -8.64
C ALA A 137 5.98 14.49 -9.13
N GLY A 138 6.98 14.05 -9.90
CA GLY A 138 7.99 14.91 -10.52
C GLY A 138 7.40 15.93 -11.48
N ILE A 139 6.42 15.53 -12.30
CA ILE A 139 5.71 16.42 -13.23
C ILE A 139 4.80 17.40 -12.47
N LEU A 140 4.10 16.95 -11.43
CA LEU A 140 3.15 17.77 -10.65
C LEU A 140 3.82 18.78 -9.70
N THR A 141 5.09 18.55 -9.35
CA THR A 141 5.89 19.45 -8.49
C THR A 141 6.95 20.25 -9.23
N HIS A 142 7.01 20.14 -10.57
CA HIS A 142 7.82 20.99 -11.43
C HIS A 142 7.19 22.38 -11.65
#